data_AF-A0A947CSK5-F1
#
_entry.id   AF-A0A947CSK5-F1
#
_cell.length_a   1.000
_cell.length_b   1.000
_cell.length_c   1.000
_cell.angle_alpha   90.00
_cell.angle_beta   90.00
_cell.angle_gamma   90.00
#
_symmetry.space_group_name_H-M   'P 1'
#
loop_
_entity.id
_entity.type
_entity.pdbx_description
1 polymer ?
#
loop_
_entity_poly.entity_id
_entity_poly.type
_entity_poly.pdbx_seq_one_letter_code
_entity_poly.pdbx_strand_id
1 'polypeptide(L)'
;MARKRVARKKRARRRGGGGGSAVTFADIVRALESRSPDLVDLICRYVEQSDPAENKPEEPSREEFPELPDDAWTLSKLRSAVAEHNMWGKSEEEAWATRRGAWKALMAAPHPPPRLKLGDLMTELYQADDAWSRQVLVQIFSRAKLGWGLWKGFKAIYKRAEERHDAELFGVLACRVDMLKQTSTTGEISSATGLYMRRRAWRYLRNLGRAMPEVYPSFACQVLRHYPRRMHFSGTWVASQIWNHDDLIGERGSAWFDGPPEKLEKRAYHEAWKLSAEPLLRLLEDADNDTVCKFAIRCLQADFADQL
;
A
#
# COMPACT_ATOMS: atom_id res chain seq x y z
N MET A 1 8.89 46.28 -7.62
CA MET A 1 7.98 45.34 -6.91
C MET A 1 8.33 43.85 -7.03
N ALA A 2 9.20 43.41 -7.96
CA ALA A 2 9.54 41.99 -8.14
C ALA A 2 10.39 41.34 -7.02
N ARG A 3 11.26 42.11 -6.35
CA ARG A 3 12.17 41.59 -5.29
C ARG A 3 11.45 41.18 -3.99
N LYS A 4 10.30 41.79 -3.65
CA LYS A 4 9.50 41.42 -2.46
C LYS A 4 8.73 40.09 -2.62
N ARG A 5 8.40 39.67 -3.86
CA ARG A 5 7.72 38.38 -4.12
C ARG A 5 8.66 37.17 -3.99
N VAL A 6 9.94 37.31 -4.33
CA VAL A 6 10.94 36.23 -4.21
C VAL A 6 11.28 35.94 -2.75
N ALA A 7 11.39 36.98 -1.91
CA ALA A 7 11.62 36.83 -0.47
C ALA A 7 10.46 36.15 0.27
N ARG A 8 9.21 36.40 -0.16
CA ARG A 8 8.00 35.78 0.43
C ARG A 8 7.86 34.29 0.04
N LYS A 9 8.32 33.90 -1.16
CA LYS A 9 8.36 32.49 -1.60
C LYS A 9 9.46 31.68 -0.88
N LYS A 10 10.60 32.30 -0.54
CA LYS A 10 11.66 31.68 0.29
C LYS A 10 11.25 31.53 1.77
N ARG A 11 10.40 32.43 2.31
CA ARG A 11 9.86 32.32 3.68
C ARG A 11 8.70 31.32 3.82
N ALA A 12 7.97 31.04 2.74
CA ALA A 12 6.90 30.03 2.74
C ALA A 12 7.41 28.57 2.71
N ARG A 13 8.64 28.33 2.21
CA ARG A 13 9.32 27.02 2.29
C ARG A 13 9.93 26.69 3.65
N ARG A 14 9.88 27.62 4.62
CA ARG A 14 10.43 27.46 5.98
C ARG A 14 9.36 27.33 7.08
N ARG A 15 8.09 27.16 6.71
CA ARG A 15 6.97 26.99 7.67
C ARG A 15 6.18 25.74 7.31
N GLY A 16 6.70 24.59 7.72
CA GLY A 16 6.06 23.28 7.54
C GLY A 16 6.86 22.12 8.13
N GLY A 17 7.78 22.38 9.06
CA GLY A 17 8.49 21.33 9.80
C GLY A 17 8.10 21.45 11.26
N GLY A 18 7.18 20.59 11.72
CA GLY A 18 7.05 20.32 13.15
C GLY A 18 8.40 19.84 13.65
N GLY A 19 8.95 20.51 14.66
CA GLY A 19 10.26 20.23 15.24
C GLY A 19 10.29 18.94 16.04
N GLY A 20 10.20 17.80 15.36
CA GLY A 20 10.62 16.51 15.88
C GLY A 20 12.00 16.16 15.33
N SER A 21 12.87 15.56 16.14
CA SER A 21 14.14 14.98 15.66
C SER A 21 13.91 14.07 14.46
N ALA A 22 14.90 13.97 13.56
CA ALA A 22 14.90 12.99 12.48
C ALA A 22 14.72 11.58 13.08
N VAL A 23 13.93 10.74 12.40
CA VAL A 23 13.71 9.35 12.83
C VAL A 23 14.78 8.51 12.16
N THR A 24 15.45 7.67 12.93
CA THR A 24 16.45 6.72 12.42
C THR A 24 15.84 5.32 12.28
N PHE A 25 16.45 4.45 11.49
CA PHE A 25 16.08 3.04 11.46
C PHE A 25 16.27 2.37 12.82
N ALA A 26 17.28 2.79 13.59
CA ALA A 26 17.49 2.32 14.96
C ALA A 26 16.33 2.69 15.90
N ASP A 27 15.70 3.85 15.73
CA ASP A 27 14.48 4.21 16.46
C ASP A 27 13.32 3.26 16.14
N ILE A 28 13.19 2.85 14.87
CA ILE A 28 12.16 1.88 14.44
C ILE A 28 12.43 0.51 15.05
N VAL A 29 13.68 0.04 15.03
CA VAL A 29 14.05 -1.26 15.63
C VAL A 29 13.79 -1.25 17.13
N ARG A 30 14.22 -0.20 17.85
CA ARG A 30 13.93 -0.07 19.29
C ARG A 30 12.43 -0.06 19.58
N ALA A 31 11.66 0.70 18.79
CA ALA A 31 10.20 0.76 18.94
C ALA A 31 9.53 -0.59 18.65
N LEU A 32 10.08 -1.38 17.71
CA LEU A 32 9.62 -2.73 17.42
C LEU A 32 9.92 -3.69 18.60
N GLU A 33 11.16 -3.69 19.10
CA GLU A 33 11.59 -4.53 20.22
C GLU A 33 10.78 -4.25 21.49
N SER A 34 10.48 -2.98 21.75
CA SER A 34 9.68 -2.57 22.92
C SER A 34 8.17 -2.62 22.69
N ARG A 35 7.70 -3.09 21.51
CA ARG A 35 6.28 -3.05 21.10
C ARG A 35 5.62 -1.68 21.31
N SER A 36 6.36 -0.61 20.99
CA SER A 36 5.94 0.77 21.22
C SER A 36 4.64 1.10 20.45
N PRO A 37 3.68 1.79 21.09
CA PRO A 37 2.49 2.30 20.39
C PRO A 37 2.84 3.31 19.29
N ASP A 38 4.00 3.96 19.36
CA ASP A 38 4.43 4.98 18.40
C ASP A 38 5.07 4.40 17.12
N LEU A 39 5.25 3.08 17.03
CA LEU A 39 5.95 2.43 15.92
C LEU A 39 5.37 2.82 14.54
N VAL A 40 4.04 2.85 14.44
CA VAL A 40 3.35 3.22 13.18
C VAL A 40 3.69 4.66 12.78
N ASP A 41 3.62 5.59 13.73
CA ASP A 41 3.88 7.01 13.48
C ASP A 41 5.35 7.26 13.15
N LEU A 42 6.27 6.53 13.80
CA LEU A 42 7.70 6.54 13.47
C LEU A 42 7.94 6.07 12.04
N ILE A 43 7.36 4.94 11.62
CA ILE A 43 7.48 4.43 10.25
C ILE A 43 6.88 5.42 9.24
N CYS A 44 5.69 5.96 9.49
CA CYS A 44 5.07 6.95 8.62
C CYS A 44 5.95 8.21 8.46
N ARG A 45 6.52 8.72 9.55
CA ARG A 45 7.47 9.86 9.50
C ARG A 45 8.75 9.49 8.78
N TYR A 46 9.25 8.28 8.97
CA TYR A 46 10.50 7.82 8.41
C TYR A 46 10.44 7.72 6.89
N VAL A 47 9.36 7.15 6.34
CA VAL A 47 9.20 7.02 4.87
C VAL A 47 8.94 8.33 4.13
N GLU A 48 8.62 9.41 4.86
CA GLU A 48 8.52 10.77 4.30
C GLU A 48 9.84 11.54 4.35
N GLN A 49 10.81 11.08 5.15
CA GLN A 49 12.14 11.67 5.19
C GLN A 49 12.94 11.29 3.94
N SER A 50 13.94 12.11 3.62
CA SER A 50 14.94 11.75 2.61
C SER A 50 15.92 10.75 3.21
N ASP A 51 16.42 9.83 2.38
CA ASP A 51 17.50 8.94 2.78
C ASP A 51 18.74 9.76 3.23
N PRO A 52 19.55 9.24 4.17
CA PRO A 52 20.84 9.84 4.50
C PRO A 52 21.76 9.86 3.27
N ALA A 53 22.82 10.67 3.33
CA ALA A 53 23.82 10.68 2.27
C ALA A 53 24.43 9.28 2.10
N GLU A 54 24.56 8.83 0.86
CA GLU A 54 24.92 7.44 0.52
C GLU A 54 26.33 7.03 0.99
N ASN A 55 27.18 8.01 1.32
CA ASN A 55 28.52 7.81 1.82
C ASN A 55 28.62 7.86 3.36
N LYS A 56 27.50 8.06 4.06
CA LYS A 56 27.47 8.24 5.51
C LYS A 56 26.50 7.29 6.19
N PRO A 57 26.77 6.88 7.44
CA PRO A 57 25.78 6.22 8.25
C PRO A 57 24.59 7.14 8.49
N GLU A 58 23.46 6.53 8.85
CA GLU A 58 22.24 7.26 9.20
C GLU A 58 22.36 8.00 10.54
N GLU A 59 23.08 7.40 11.50
CA GLU A 59 23.33 8.02 12.79
C GLU A 59 24.36 9.17 12.66
N PRO A 60 24.19 10.26 13.42
CA PRO A 60 25.14 11.37 13.38
C PRO A 60 26.54 10.92 13.82
N SER A 61 27.50 10.92 12.89
CA SER A 61 28.91 10.70 13.18
C SER A 61 29.70 11.99 12.98
N ARG A 62 30.72 12.19 13.82
CA ARG A 62 31.71 13.28 13.68
C ARG A 62 32.86 12.89 12.75
N GLU A 63 32.90 11.64 12.31
CA GLU A 63 33.92 11.14 11.40
C GLU A 63 33.76 11.75 10.01
N GLU A 64 34.88 11.99 9.36
CA GLU A 64 34.90 12.39 7.96
C GLU A 64 34.78 11.15 7.08
N PHE A 65 33.78 11.15 6.21
CA PHE A 65 33.55 10.05 5.27
C PHE A 65 34.03 10.49 3.89
N PRO A 66 34.89 9.69 3.23
CA PRO A 66 35.37 10.01 1.89
C PRO A 66 34.21 10.08 0.89
N GLU A 67 34.43 10.76 -0.22
CA GLU A 67 33.50 10.73 -1.34
C GLU A 67 33.41 9.30 -1.90
N LEU A 68 32.23 8.94 -2.41
CA LEU A 68 32.05 7.63 -3.02
C LEU A 68 32.83 7.58 -4.34
N PRO A 69 33.52 6.46 -4.62
CA PRO A 69 34.05 6.19 -5.95
C PRO A 69 32.96 6.29 -7.04
N ASP A 70 33.34 6.70 -8.25
CA ASP A 70 32.41 6.83 -9.39
C ASP A 70 31.68 5.53 -9.74
N ASP A 71 32.31 4.38 -9.46
CA ASP A 71 31.76 3.06 -9.71
C ASP A 71 30.89 2.52 -8.54
N ALA A 72 30.80 3.24 -7.42
CA ALA A 72 30.01 2.84 -6.27
C ALA A 72 28.52 2.64 -6.61
N TRP A 73 27.90 1.66 -5.95
CA TRP A 73 26.47 1.42 -6.09
C TRP A 73 25.67 2.32 -5.18
N THR A 74 24.94 3.23 -5.82
CA THR A 74 24.07 4.22 -5.19
C THR A 74 22.61 3.94 -5.48
N LEU A 75 21.70 4.56 -4.73
CA LEU A 75 20.26 4.49 -5.00
C LEU A 75 19.94 5.10 -6.36
N SER A 76 20.63 6.19 -6.73
CA SER A 76 20.51 6.81 -8.06
C SER A 76 20.94 5.84 -9.17
N LYS A 77 22.09 5.17 -9.01
CA LYS A 77 22.59 4.18 -9.97
C LYS A 77 21.65 2.98 -10.08
N LEU A 78 21.08 2.51 -8.97
CA LEU A 78 20.04 1.48 -8.98
C LEU A 78 18.82 1.93 -9.79
N ARG A 79 18.28 3.13 -9.53
CA ARG A 79 17.13 3.67 -10.27
C ARG A 79 17.40 3.73 -11.77
N SER A 80 18.58 4.20 -12.16
CA SER A 80 19.00 4.20 -13.56
C SER A 80 19.07 2.78 -14.12
N ALA A 81 19.74 1.86 -13.43
CA ALA A 81 19.94 0.48 -13.87
C ALA A 81 18.63 -0.29 -14.08
N VAL A 82 17.57 0.01 -13.32
CA VAL A 82 16.25 -0.65 -13.44
C VAL A 82 15.21 0.16 -14.20
N ALA A 83 15.59 1.33 -14.72
CA ALA A 83 14.70 2.19 -15.49
C ALA A 83 14.25 1.52 -16.79
N GLU A 84 13.01 1.78 -17.19
CA GLU A 84 12.38 1.14 -18.34
C GLU A 84 13.19 1.28 -19.63
N HIS A 85 13.73 2.48 -19.91
CA HIS A 85 14.56 2.74 -21.08
C HIS A 85 15.85 1.89 -21.11
N ASN A 86 16.45 1.61 -19.95
CA ASN A 86 17.66 0.78 -19.86
C ASN A 86 17.34 -0.73 -19.93
N MET A 87 16.08 -1.10 -19.75
CA MET A 87 15.58 -2.48 -19.90
C MET A 87 15.04 -2.76 -21.30
N TRP A 88 14.88 -1.73 -22.14
CA TRP A 88 14.33 -1.87 -23.47
C TRP A 88 15.23 -2.76 -24.35
N GLY A 89 14.61 -3.71 -25.06
CA GLY A 89 15.33 -4.68 -25.90
C GLY A 89 15.99 -5.85 -25.15
N LYS A 90 16.02 -5.84 -23.82
CA LYS A 90 16.53 -6.97 -23.02
C LYS A 90 15.51 -8.11 -22.96
N SER A 91 15.99 -9.34 -22.97
CA SER A 91 15.19 -10.50 -22.62
C SER A 91 14.72 -10.45 -21.16
N GLU A 92 13.70 -11.25 -20.83
CA GLU A 92 13.20 -11.35 -19.45
C GLU A 92 14.28 -11.82 -18.47
N GLU A 93 15.12 -12.77 -18.88
CA GLU A 93 16.23 -13.29 -18.09
C GLU A 93 17.29 -12.23 -17.82
N GLU A 94 17.70 -11.46 -18.85
CA GLU A 94 18.66 -10.37 -18.71
C GLU A 94 18.13 -9.23 -17.84
N ALA A 95 16.86 -8.86 -18.01
CA ALA A 95 16.22 -7.83 -17.20
C ALA A 95 16.11 -8.27 -15.74
N TRP A 96 15.80 -9.55 -15.49
CA TRP A 96 15.76 -10.11 -14.14
C TRP A 96 17.16 -10.20 -13.51
N ALA A 97 18.16 -10.67 -14.25
CA ALA A 97 19.55 -10.70 -13.82
C ALA A 97 20.06 -9.29 -13.48
N THR A 98 19.77 -8.30 -14.34
CA THR A 98 20.15 -6.90 -14.11
C THR A 98 19.53 -6.36 -12.82
N ARG A 99 18.21 -6.54 -12.64
CA ARG A 99 17.50 -6.08 -11.44
C ARG A 99 18.07 -6.70 -10.16
N ARG A 100 18.29 -8.03 -10.17
CA ARG A 100 18.85 -8.73 -9.00
C ARG A 100 20.29 -8.34 -8.72
N GLY A 101 21.12 -8.23 -9.76
CA GLY A 101 22.53 -7.84 -9.65
C GLY A 101 22.66 -6.42 -9.07
N ALA A 102 21.93 -5.46 -9.64
CA ALA A 102 21.93 -4.08 -9.16
C ALA A 102 21.44 -3.97 -7.70
N TRP A 103 20.38 -4.70 -7.35
CA TRP A 103 19.87 -4.72 -5.97
C TRP A 103 20.87 -5.33 -4.99
N LYS A 104 21.47 -6.47 -5.35
CA LYS A 104 22.50 -7.15 -4.54
C LYS A 104 23.70 -6.24 -4.32
N ALA A 105 24.14 -5.54 -5.36
CA ALA A 105 25.29 -4.65 -5.28
C ALA A 105 25.01 -3.40 -4.42
N LEU A 106 23.83 -2.79 -4.53
CA LEU A 106 23.43 -1.69 -3.63
C LEU A 106 23.38 -2.15 -2.17
N MET A 107 22.76 -3.31 -1.90
CA MET A 107 22.65 -3.80 -0.53
C MET A 107 23.99 -4.23 0.08
N ALA A 108 25.01 -4.47 -0.74
CA ALA A 108 26.38 -4.76 -0.33
C ALA A 108 27.26 -3.51 -0.16
N ALA A 109 26.76 -2.32 -0.53
CA ALA A 109 27.46 -1.07 -0.28
C ALA A 109 27.61 -0.83 1.25
N PRO A 110 28.58 -0.02 1.71
CA PRO A 110 28.80 0.21 3.14
C PRO A 110 27.58 0.81 3.86
N HIS A 111 26.87 1.72 3.21
CA HIS A 111 25.73 2.44 3.77
C HIS A 111 24.52 2.40 2.82
N PRO A 112 23.89 1.23 2.63
CA PRO A 112 22.72 1.14 1.78
C PRO A 112 21.57 1.92 2.43
N PRO A 113 20.66 2.55 1.63
CA PRO A 113 19.55 3.31 2.18
C PRO A 113 18.75 2.48 3.20
N PRO A 114 18.74 2.85 4.51
CA PRO A 114 18.26 1.93 5.54
C PRO A 114 16.77 1.61 5.42
N ARG A 115 15.96 2.51 4.82
CA ARG A 115 14.56 2.24 4.51
C ARG A 115 14.33 1.01 3.65
N LEU A 116 15.30 0.54 2.87
CA LEU A 116 15.17 -0.68 2.07
C LEU A 116 15.06 -1.94 2.93
N LYS A 117 15.46 -1.87 4.21
CA LYS A 117 15.33 -2.95 5.20
C LYS A 117 13.93 -3.06 5.80
N LEU A 118 13.07 -2.03 5.64
CA LEU A 118 11.71 -2.04 6.20
C LEU A 118 10.88 -3.24 5.73
N GLY A 119 11.07 -3.68 4.49
CA GLY A 119 10.31 -4.81 3.95
C GLY A 119 10.55 -6.12 4.69
N ASP A 120 11.78 -6.33 5.21
CA ASP A 120 12.11 -7.51 5.99
C ASP A 120 11.46 -7.42 7.38
N LEU A 121 11.53 -6.26 8.05
CA LEU A 121 10.81 -6.02 9.31
C LEU A 121 9.30 -6.26 9.20
N MET A 122 8.66 -5.80 8.12
CA MET A 122 7.22 -6.05 7.91
C MET A 122 6.93 -7.54 7.76
N THR A 123 7.83 -8.27 7.11
CA THR A 123 7.69 -9.71 6.88
C THR A 123 7.85 -10.49 8.18
N GLU A 124 8.76 -10.07 9.05
CA GLU A 124 8.96 -10.61 10.41
C GLU A 124 7.73 -10.37 11.30
N LEU A 125 7.19 -9.14 11.30
CA LEU A 125 5.93 -8.82 11.98
C LEU A 125 4.79 -9.75 11.55
N TYR A 126 4.65 -10.01 10.24
CA TYR A 126 3.60 -10.90 9.76
C TYR A 126 3.84 -12.36 10.15
N GLN A 127 5.10 -12.78 10.31
CA GLN A 127 5.45 -14.12 10.75
C GLN A 127 5.22 -14.34 12.24
N ALA A 128 5.33 -13.29 13.07
CA ALA A 128 5.02 -13.36 14.49
C ALA A 128 3.55 -13.73 14.75
N ASP A 129 2.65 -13.35 13.82
CA ASP A 129 1.24 -13.76 13.78
C ASP A 129 0.45 -13.53 15.08
N ASP A 130 0.86 -12.51 15.84
CA ASP A 130 0.16 -12.08 17.06
C ASP A 130 -0.70 -10.83 16.80
N ALA A 131 -1.72 -10.63 17.66
CA ALA A 131 -2.71 -9.57 17.48
C ALA A 131 -2.10 -8.16 17.35
N TRP A 132 -1.05 -7.86 18.12
CA TRP A 132 -0.38 -6.56 18.06
C TRP A 132 0.33 -6.39 16.71
N SER A 133 1.10 -7.39 16.28
CA SER A 133 1.82 -7.35 15.01
C SER A 133 0.87 -7.18 13.81
N ARG A 134 -0.28 -7.86 13.84
CA ARG A 134 -1.33 -7.74 12.82
C ARG A 134 -1.92 -6.34 12.77
N GLN A 135 -2.30 -5.79 13.93
CA GLN A 135 -2.85 -4.44 14.03
C GLN A 135 -1.85 -3.38 13.54
N VAL A 136 -0.57 -3.51 13.89
CA VAL A 136 0.51 -2.63 13.42
C VAL A 136 0.63 -2.67 11.90
N LEU A 137 0.63 -3.85 11.28
CA LEU A 137 0.71 -3.99 9.82
C LEU A 137 -0.48 -3.36 9.11
N VAL A 138 -1.71 -3.55 9.62
CA VAL A 138 -2.91 -2.91 9.07
C VAL A 138 -2.77 -1.38 9.11
N GLN A 139 -2.30 -0.83 10.22
CA GLN A 139 -2.10 0.62 10.33
C GLN A 139 -0.97 1.14 9.44
N ILE A 140 0.13 0.40 9.31
CA ILE A 140 1.25 0.78 8.43
C ILE A 140 0.78 0.80 6.97
N PHE A 141 0.14 -0.27 6.48
CA PHE A 141 -0.23 -0.35 5.07
C PHE A 141 -1.40 0.56 4.69
N SER A 142 -2.24 0.97 5.64
CA SER A 142 -3.26 1.99 5.39
C SER A 142 -2.68 3.41 5.30
N ARG A 143 -1.63 3.73 6.08
CA ARG A 143 -1.14 5.11 6.25
C ARG A 143 0.18 5.40 5.53
N ALA A 144 1.17 4.52 5.63
CA ALA A 144 2.55 4.81 5.24
C ALA A 144 2.74 4.94 3.73
N LYS A 145 3.55 5.91 3.31
CA LYS A 145 3.93 6.11 1.90
C LYS A 145 4.67 4.89 1.37
N LEU A 146 4.17 4.33 0.27
CA LEU A 146 4.79 3.18 -0.35
C LEU A 146 5.99 3.59 -1.22
N GLY A 147 7.10 2.93 -0.95
CA GLY A 147 8.32 2.92 -1.75
C GLY A 147 8.99 1.54 -1.68
N TRP A 148 10.11 1.34 -2.35
CA TRP A 148 10.72 0.01 -2.51
C TRP A 148 10.95 -0.74 -1.19
N GLY A 149 11.32 -0.05 -0.12
CA GLY A 149 11.46 -0.62 1.22
C GLY A 149 10.20 -1.35 1.69
N LEU A 150 9.12 -0.60 1.95
CA LEU A 150 7.83 -1.19 2.34
C LEU A 150 7.24 -2.10 1.25
N TRP A 151 7.47 -1.80 -0.03
CA TRP A 151 6.93 -2.56 -1.15
C TRP A 151 7.44 -4.01 -1.20
N LYS A 152 8.68 -4.25 -0.75
CA LYS A 152 9.22 -5.61 -0.64
C LYS A 152 8.39 -6.45 0.33
N GLY A 153 8.15 -5.92 1.54
CA GLY A 153 7.32 -6.58 2.56
C GLY A 153 5.86 -6.69 2.13
N PHE A 154 5.30 -5.61 1.57
CA PHE A 154 3.95 -5.58 1.00
C PHE A 154 3.69 -6.78 0.08
N LYS A 155 4.55 -7.02 -0.92
CA LYS A 155 4.36 -8.12 -1.88
C LYS A 155 4.47 -9.49 -1.24
N ALA A 156 5.41 -9.66 -0.31
CA ALA A 156 5.61 -10.93 0.39
C ALA A 156 4.39 -11.28 1.25
N ILE A 157 3.91 -10.31 2.04
CA ILE A 157 2.74 -10.46 2.90
C ILE A 157 1.48 -10.66 2.04
N TYR A 158 1.32 -9.88 0.97
CA TYR A 158 0.17 -10.02 0.07
C TYR A 158 0.02 -11.45 -0.46
N LYS A 159 1.12 -12.06 -0.94
CA LYS A 159 1.10 -13.45 -1.41
C LYS A 159 0.71 -14.43 -0.30
N ARG A 160 1.28 -14.26 0.90
CA ARG A 160 0.98 -15.12 2.06
C ARG A 160 -0.44 -14.93 2.58
N ALA A 161 -0.99 -13.73 2.50
CA ALA A 161 -2.36 -13.44 2.89
C ALA A 161 -3.36 -14.14 1.94
N GLU A 162 -3.07 -14.18 0.63
CA GLU A 162 -3.83 -14.99 -0.32
C GLU A 162 -3.74 -16.50 0.02
N GLU A 163 -2.53 -17.01 0.32
CA GLU A 163 -2.30 -18.43 0.64
C GLU A 163 -2.97 -18.86 1.95
N ARG A 164 -3.02 -17.99 2.96
CA ARG A 164 -3.61 -18.26 4.28
C ARG A 164 -5.09 -17.91 4.39
N HIS A 165 -5.68 -17.32 3.34
CA HIS A 165 -7.01 -16.73 3.42
C HIS A 165 -7.12 -15.71 4.57
N ASP A 166 -6.08 -14.88 4.75
CA ASP A 166 -6.06 -13.83 5.77
C ASP A 166 -6.87 -12.63 5.27
N ALA A 167 -8.16 -12.62 5.62
CA ALA A 167 -9.11 -11.62 5.11
C ALA A 167 -8.74 -10.18 5.51
N GLU A 168 -8.27 -9.97 6.74
CA GLU A 168 -7.93 -8.65 7.28
C GLU A 168 -6.72 -8.04 6.56
N LEU A 169 -5.59 -8.78 6.52
CA LEU A 169 -4.39 -8.27 5.85
C LEU A 169 -4.58 -8.21 4.33
N PHE A 170 -5.29 -9.18 3.74
CA PHE A 170 -5.66 -9.07 2.33
C PHE A 170 -6.47 -7.80 2.07
N GLY A 171 -7.45 -7.49 2.93
CA GLY A 171 -8.32 -6.32 2.86
C GLY A 171 -7.55 -5.01 2.69
N VAL A 172 -6.68 -4.71 3.67
CA VAL A 172 -5.90 -3.46 3.66
C VAL A 172 -4.92 -3.39 2.48
N LEU A 173 -4.29 -4.50 2.11
CA LEU A 173 -3.33 -4.53 1.00
C LEU A 173 -4.03 -4.34 -0.35
N ALA A 174 -5.15 -5.05 -0.57
CA ALA A 174 -5.97 -4.93 -1.78
C ALA A 174 -6.53 -3.51 -1.94
N CYS A 175 -7.05 -2.92 -0.86
CA CYS A 175 -7.46 -1.52 -0.83
C CYS A 175 -6.28 -0.62 -1.21
N ARG A 176 -5.12 -0.78 -0.56
CA ARG A 176 -3.94 0.07 -0.78
C ARG A 176 -3.45 0.08 -2.23
N VAL A 177 -3.44 -1.06 -2.93
CA VAL A 177 -3.05 -1.09 -4.36
C VAL A 177 -4.11 -0.47 -5.25
N ASP A 178 -5.38 -0.55 -4.87
CA ASP A 178 -6.47 0.05 -5.63
C ASP A 178 -6.44 1.59 -5.56
N MET A 179 -6.02 2.11 -4.40
CA MET A 179 -5.84 3.53 -4.15
C MET A 179 -4.52 4.10 -4.68
N LEU A 180 -3.58 3.26 -5.14
CA LEU A 180 -2.17 3.65 -5.35
C LEU A 180 -1.99 4.90 -6.23
N LYS A 181 -2.84 5.07 -7.26
CA LYS A 181 -2.81 6.24 -8.16
C LYS A 181 -3.26 7.54 -7.50
N GLN A 182 -4.07 7.46 -6.45
CA GLN A 182 -4.62 8.59 -5.71
C GLN A 182 -3.81 8.93 -4.45
N THR A 183 -2.87 8.06 -4.06
CA THR A 183 -2.02 8.25 -2.88
C THR A 183 -0.63 8.77 -3.25
N SER A 184 -0.02 9.54 -2.35
CA SER A 184 1.41 9.89 -2.46
C SER A 184 2.27 8.62 -2.46
N THR A 185 3.18 8.50 -3.43
CA THR A 185 4.17 7.43 -3.51
C THR A 185 5.55 8.02 -3.75
N THR A 186 6.61 7.22 -3.61
CA THR A 186 7.98 7.64 -3.93
C THR A 186 8.28 7.66 -5.44
N GLY A 187 7.32 7.26 -6.29
CA GLY A 187 7.55 7.03 -7.73
C GLY A 187 8.36 5.78 -8.06
N GLU A 188 8.71 4.97 -7.06
CA GLU A 188 9.47 3.73 -7.20
C GLU A 188 8.63 2.54 -7.69
N ILE A 189 7.32 2.64 -7.53
CA ILE A 189 6.37 1.61 -7.95
C ILE A 189 5.75 2.07 -9.26
N SER A 190 6.02 1.32 -10.34
CA SER A 190 5.51 1.69 -11.65
C SER A 190 4.00 1.55 -11.75
N SER A 191 3.37 2.37 -12.59
CA SER A 191 1.94 2.28 -12.90
C SER A 191 1.54 0.89 -13.40
N ALA A 192 2.40 0.23 -14.17
CA ALA A 192 2.19 -1.14 -14.65
C ALA A 192 2.16 -2.16 -13.50
N THR A 193 3.06 -2.01 -12.51
CA THR A 193 3.06 -2.86 -11.31
C THR A 193 1.80 -2.64 -10.49
N GLY A 194 1.38 -1.38 -10.29
CA GLY A 194 0.13 -1.06 -9.61
C GLY A 194 -1.08 -1.68 -10.31
N LEU A 195 -1.18 -1.53 -11.63
CA LEU A 195 -2.26 -2.13 -12.44
C LEU A 195 -2.28 -3.66 -12.35
N TYR A 196 -1.11 -4.31 -12.40
CA TYR A 196 -1.00 -5.74 -12.21
C TYR A 196 -1.56 -6.17 -10.84
N MET A 197 -1.15 -5.50 -9.76
CA MET A 197 -1.57 -5.85 -8.40
C MET A 197 -3.08 -5.64 -8.20
N ARG A 198 -3.67 -4.58 -8.76
CA ARG A 198 -5.13 -4.36 -8.73
C ARG A 198 -5.89 -5.47 -9.43
N ARG A 199 -5.41 -5.90 -10.61
CA ARG A 199 -6.00 -7.04 -11.32
C ARG A 199 -5.83 -8.34 -10.56
N ARG A 200 -4.71 -8.52 -9.85
CA ARG A 200 -4.46 -9.68 -8.99
C ARG A 200 -5.42 -9.71 -7.80
N ALA A 201 -5.62 -8.60 -7.11
CA ALA A 201 -6.59 -8.48 -6.00
C ALA A 201 -7.99 -8.87 -6.42
N TRP A 202 -8.48 -8.34 -7.54
CA TRP A 202 -9.78 -8.76 -8.07
C TRP A 202 -9.80 -10.25 -8.44
N ARG A 203 -8.74 -10.75 -9.08
CA ARG A 203 -8.66 -12.18 -9.46
C ARG A 203 -8.77 -13.09 -8.24
N TYR A 204 -8.14 -12.74 -7.13
CA TYR A 204 -8.25 -13.49 -5.88
C TYR A 204 -9.69 -13.49 -5.36
N LEU A 205 -10.32 -12.31 -5.20
CA LEU A 205 -11.71 -12.20 -4.76
C LEU A 205 -12.68 -12.96 -5.67
N ARG A 206 -12.48 -12.88 -6.99
CA ARG A 206 -13.28 -13.61 -7.98
C ARG A 206 -13.09 -15.12 -7.89
N ASN A 207 -11.87 -15.59 -7.66
CA ASN A 207 -11.64 -17.02 -7.47
C ASN A 207 -12.24 -17.50 -6.16
N LEU A 208 -12.13 -16.71 -5.09
CA LEU A 208 -12.76 -16.98 -3.79
C LEU A 208 -14.28 -17.08 -3.93
N GLY A 209 -14.95 -16.09 -4.51
CA GLY A 209 -16.42 -16.12 -4.66
C GLY A 209 -16.93 -17.20 -5.61
N ARG A 210 -16.11 -17.71 -6.53
CA ARG A 210 -16.46 -18.90 -7.34
C ARG A 210 -16.37 -20.20 -6.56
N ALA A 211 -15.40 -20.31 -5.66
CA ALA A 211 -15.13 -21.53 -4.91
C ALA A 211 -15.95 -21.61 -3.61
N MET A 212 -16.12 -20.49 -2.91
CA MET A 212 -16.82 -20.36 -1.63
C MET A 212 -17.63 -19.06 -1.61
N PRO A 213 -18.78 -19.01 -2.31
CA PRO A 213 -19.62 -17.81 -2.37
C PRO A 213 -19.95 -17.23 -0.99
N GLU A 214 -20.21 -18.08 0.00
CA GLU A 214 -20.60 -17.71 1.37
C GLU A 214 -19.52 -16.91 2.14
N VAL A 215 -18.24 -17.08 1.78
CA VAL A 215 -17.12 -16.37 2.41
C VAL A 215 -16.81 -15.05 1.70
N TYR A 216 -17.24 -14.88 0.45
CA TYR A 216 -16.93 -13.72 -0.37
C TYR A 216 -17.33 -12.37 0.27
N PRO A 217 -18.56 -12.18 0.81
CA PRO A 217 -18.95 -10.92 1.43
C PRO A 217 -18.02 -10.50 2.56
N SER A 218 -17.56 -11.45 3.39
CA SER A 218 -16.62 -11.17 4.48
C SER A 218 -15.29 -10.61 3.96
N PHE A 219 -14.72 -11.20 2.91
CA PHE A 219 -13.48 -10.67 2.29
C PHE A 219 -13.70 -9.34 1.58
N ALA A 220 -14.81 -9.20 0.85
CA ALA A 220 -15.14 -7.96 0.17
C ALA A 220 -15.29 -6.80 1.17
N CYS A 221 -15.97 -7.04 2.31
CA CYS A 221 -16.10 -6.07 3.39
C CYS A 221 -14.75 -5.71 4.02
N GLN A 222 -13.83 -6.68 4.20
CA GLN A 222 -12.47 -6.38 4.65
C GLN A 222 -11.70 -5.47 3.69
N VAL A 223 -11.96 -5.51 2.38
CA VAL A 223 -11.39 -4.53 1.45
C VAL A 223 -12.09 -3.17 1.59
N LEU A 224 -13.43 -3.17 1.61
CA LEU A 224 -14.23 -1.95 1.60
C LEU A 224 -14.04 -1.08 2.86
N ARG A 225 -13.84 -1.69 4.05
CA ARG A 225 -13.66 -0.96 5.32
C ARG A 225 -12.44 -0.03 5.33
N HIS A 226 -11.44 -0.28 4.49
CA HIS A 226 -10.17 0.48 4.51
C HIS A 226 -10.15 1.70 3.58
N TYR A 227 -11.19 1.94 2.78
CA TYR A 227 -11.25 3.16 1.97
C TYR A 227 -11.42 4.39 2.88
N PRO A 228 -10.56 5.44 2.75
CA PRO A 228 -10.65 6.62 3.60
C PRO A 228 -11.93 7.42 3.38
N ARG A 229 -12.36 8.16 4.41
CA ARG A 229 -13.57 9.01 4.38
C ARG A 229 -13.77 9.88 3.14
N ARG A 230 -12.71 10.54 2.68
CA ARG A 230 -12.76 11.51 1.56
C ARG A 230 -12.30 10.93 0.22
N MET A 231 -12.21 9.61 0.11
CA MET A 231 -11.78 8.98 -1.13
C MET A 231 -12.90 8.96 -2.17
N HIS A 232 -12.54 9.29 -3.41
CA HIS A 232 -13.39 9.11 -4.58
C HIS A 232 -13.12 7.75 -5.24
N PHE A 233 -14.18 7.09 -5.70
CA PHE A 233 -14.07 5.75 -6.31
C PHE A 233 -13.77 5.77 -7.80
N SER A 234 -13.81 6.94 -8.45
CA SER A 234 -13.38 7.07 -9.84
C SER A 234 -11.96 6.54 -10.03
N GLY A 235 -11.78 5.64 -10.98
CA GLY A 235 -10.49 5.02 -11.27
C GLY A 235 -10.08 3.91 -10.30
N THR A 236 -10.92 3.52 -9.33
CA THR A 236 -10.78 2.28 -8.54
C THR A 236 -11.15 1.06 -9.40
N TRP A 237 -10.74 -0.13 -8.99
CA TRP A 237 -10.96 -1.37 -9.72
C TRP A 237 -11.49 -2.45 -8.79
N VAL A 238 -10.88 -2.61 -7.63
CA VAL A 238 -11.31 -3.62 -6.67
C VAL A 238 -12.67 -3.25 -6.09
N ALA A 239 -12.85 -2.03 -5.57
CA ALA A 239 -14.17 -1.56 -5.10
C ALA A 239 -15.23 -1.60 -6.21
N SER A 240 -14.88 -1.12 -7.41
CA SER A 240 -15.80 -1.14 -8.55
C SER A 240 -16.22 -2.55 -8.95
N GLN A 241 -15.32 -3.53 -8.88
CA GLN A 241 -15.65 -4.93 -9.12
C GLN A 241 -16.53 -5.52 -8.02
N ILE A 242 -16.38 -5.08 -6.77
CA ILE A 242 -17.21 -5.57 -5.67
C ILE A 242 -18.69 -5.20 -5.88
N TRP A 243 -18.98 -3.93 -6.22
CA TRP A 243 -20.36 -3.46 -6.31
C TRP A 243 -20.92 -3.33 -7.74
N ASN A 244 -20.09 -3.25 -8.80
CA ASN A 244 -20.50 -3.07 -10.20
C ASN A 244 -19.88 -4.15 -11.11
N HIS A 245 -19.83 -5.40 -10.66
CA HIS A 245 -19.15 -6.47 -11.41
C HIS A 245 -19.71 -6.66 -12.81
N ASP A 246 -21.04 -6.72 -12.93
CA ASP A 246 -21.71 -7.07 -14.18
C ASP A 246 -21.42 -6.05 -15.28
N ASP A 247 -21.34 -4.77 -14.91
CA ASP A 247 -20.99 -3.67 -15.83
C ASP A 247 -19.49 -3.67 -16.20
N LEU A 248 -18.66 -4.50 -15.55
CA LEU A 248 -17.21 -4.59 -15.75
C LEU A 248 -16.77 -5.92 -16.36
N ILE A 249 -17.71 -6.75 -16.82
CA ILE A 249 -17.39 -7.98 -17.53
C ILE A 249 -16.68 -7.60 -18.85
N GLY A 250 -15.45 -8.08 -19.01
CA GLY A 250 -14.59 -7.77 -20.17
C GLY A 250 -13.66 -6.56 -19.98
N GLU A 251 -13.91 -5.73 -18.97
CA GLU A 251 -13.11 -4.53 -18.70
C GLU A 251 -11.75 -4.83 -18.06
N ARG A 252 -10.83 -3.84 -18.06
CA ARG A 252 -9.41 -4.09 -17.76
C ARG A 252 -8.74 -3.11 -16.78
N GLY A 253 -8.98 -3.27 -15.48
CA GLY A 253 -8.08 -2.77 -14.41
C GLY A 253 -8.24 -1.30 -14.01
N SER A 254 -9.30 -0.65 -14.46
CA SER A 254 -9.81 0.63 -13.97
C SER A 254 -11.28 0.75 -14.33
N ALA A 255 -12.08 1.41 -13.49
CA ALA A 255 -13.47 1.72 -13.77
C ALA A 255 -13.76 3.20 -13.52
N TRP A 256 -14.79 3.72 -14.18
CA TRP A 256 -15.18 5.14 -14.11
C TRP A 256 -16.49 5.30 -13.34
N PHE A 257 -16.61 4.61 -12.20
CA PHE A 257 -17.76 4.72 -11.30
C PHE A 257 -17.38 5.48 -10.04
N ASP A 258 -18.26 6.39 -9.61
CA ASP A 258 -18.07 7.15 -8.37
C ASP A 258 -18.66 6.45 -7.14
N GLY A 259 -19.34 5.32 -7.32
CA GLY A 259 -19.97 4.58 -6.23
C GLY A 259 -20.70 3.31 -6.68
N PRO A 260 -21.48 2.70 -5.76
CA PRO A 260 -22.27 1.50 -6.00
C PRO A 260 -23.40 1.74 -7.03
N PRO A 261 -23.89 0.69 -7.70
CA PRO A 261 -24.91 0.81 -8.75
C PRO A 261 -26.27 1.16 -8.16
N GLU A 262 -27.19 1.68 -8.96
CA GLU A 262 -28.61 1.77 -8.58
C GLU A 262 -29.23 0.38 -8.35
N LYS A 263 -28.89 -0.58 -9.21
CA LYS A 263 -29.36 -1.96 -9.19
C LYS A 263 -28.37 -2.86 -8.48
N LEU A 264 -28.72 -3.35 -7.28
CA LEU A 264 -27.83 -4.16 -6.46
C LEU A 264 -27.55 -5.55 -7.05
N GLU A 265 -28.32 -6.00 -8.04
CA GLU A 265 -28.09 -7.23 -8.80
C GLU A 265 -26.75 -7.21 -9.52
N LYS A 266 -26.22 -6.02 -9.83
CA LYS A 266 -24.94 -5.83 -10.53
C LYS A 266 -23.71 -6.08 -9.65
N ARG A 267 -23.87 -6.25 -8.33
CA ARG A 267 -22.77 -6.53 -7.41
C ARG A 267 -22.20 -7.92 -7.67
N ALA A 268 -20.89 -8.09 -7.48
CA ALA A 268 -20.29 -9.41 -7.64
C ALA A 268 -20.91 -10.41 -6.65
N TYR A 269 -21.29 -11.57 -7.17
CA TYR A 269 -21.92 -12.66 -6.40
C TYR A 269 -23.19 -12.21 -5.67
N HIS A 270 -24.14 -11.61 -6.40
CA HIS A 270 -25.37 -11.04 -5.84
C HIS A 270 -26.05 -11.89 -4.76
N GLU A 271 -26.23 -13.20 -5.01
CA GLU A 271 -26.85 -14.13 -4.06
C GLU A 271 -26.03 -14.37 -2.79
N ALA A 272 -24.69 -14.31 -2.86
CA ALA A 272 -23.84 -14.53 -1.70
C ALA A 272 -24.07 -13.48 -0.60
N TRP A 273 -24.36 -12.24 -0.98
CA TRP A 273 -24.65 -11.15 -0.04
C TRP A 273 -25.94 -11.35 0.76
N LYS A 274 -26.85 -12.22 0.29
CA LYS A 274 -28.14 -12.49 0.95
C LYS A 274 -28.05 -13.59 2.01
N LEU A 275 -26.91 -14.30 2.08
CA LEU A 275 -26.74 -15.43 2.99
C LEU A 275 -26.63 -15.01 4.46
N SER A 276 -26.09 -13.81 4.72
CA SER A 276 -25.93 -13.29 6.08
C SER A 276 -25.77 -11.77 6.08
N ALA A 277 -26.44 -11.09 7.02
CA ALA A 277 -26.29 -9.66 7.26
C ALA A 277 -24.97 -9.31 7.99
N GLU A 278 -24.33 -10.28 8.66
CA GLU A 278 -23.17 -10.07 9.55
C GLU A 278 -22.01 -9.30 8.87
N PRO A 279 -21.56 -9.63 7.63
CA PRO A 279 -20.48 -8.89 6.98
C PRO A 279 -20.83 -7.42 6.70
N LEU A 280 -22.10 -7.13 6.44
CA LEU A 280 -22.59 -5.78 6.15
C LEU A 280 -22.72 -4.95 7.44
N LEU A 281 -23.17 -5.57 8.54
CA LEU A 281 -23.21 -4.93 9.85
C LEU A 281 -21.81 -4.56 10.33
N ARG A 282 -20.85 -5.49 10.27
CA ARG A 282 -19.44 -5.18 10.58
C ARG A 282 -18.87 -4.10 9.68
N LEU A 283 -19.21 -4.11 8.39
CA LEU A 283 -18.77 -3.07 7.48
C LEU A 283 -19.26 -1.68 7.91
N LEU A 284 -20.47 -1.56 8.47
CA LEU A 284 -20.98 -0.29 9.00
C LEU A 284 -20.29 0.15 10.28
N GLU A 285 -19.89 -0.78 11.13
CA GLU A 285 -19.13 -0.47 12.35
C GLU A 285 -17.73 0.03 12.02
N ASP A 286 -17.11 -0.54 10.98
CA ASP A 286 -15.69 -0.40 10.72
C ASP A 286 -15.33 0.60 9.60
N ALA A 287 -16.26 0.92 8.68
CA ALA A 287 -15.98 1.79 7.55
C ALA A 287 -16.09 3.28 7.90
N ASP A 288 -15.12 4.07 7.42
CA ASP A 288 -15.10 5.54 7.57
C ASP A 288 -15.63 6.28 6.32
N ASN A 289 -15.89 5.56 5.22
CA ASN A 289 -16.33 6.14 3.94
C ASN A 289 -17.84 6.09 3.75
N ASP A 290 -18.48 7.26 3.63
CA ASP A 290 -19.93 7.40 3.47
C ASP A 290 -20.50 6.61 2.29
N THR A 291 -19.78 6.47 1.18
CA THR A 291 -20.23 5.71 0.01
C THR A 291 -20.22 4.21 0.28
N VAL A 292 -19.22 3.73 1.03
CA VAL A 292 -19.16 2.34 1.51
C VAL A 292 -20.30 2.06 2.49
N CYS A 293 -20.54 2.96 3.45
CA CYS A 293 -21.63 2.81 4.40
C CYS A 293 -23.00 2.83 3.71
N LYS A 294 -23.19 3.72 2.71
CA LYS A 294 -24.41 3.75 1.87
C LYS A 294 -24.62 2.44 1.12
N PHE A 295 -23.55 1.83 0.59
CA PHE A 295 -23.64 0.52 -0.04
C PHE A 295 -24.13 -0.53 0.97
N ALA A 296 -23.54 -0.59 2.16
CA ALA A 296 -23.93 -1.56 3.18
C ALA A 296 -25.38 -1.38 3.66
N ILE A 297 -25.81 -0.13 3.94
CA ILE A 297 -27.20 0.20 4.30
C ILE A 297 -28.16 -0.27 3.22
N ARG A 298 -27.86 0.01 1.94
CA ARG A 298 -28.74 -0.39 0.83
C ARG A 298 -28.85 -1.91 0.72
N CYS A 299 -27.76 -2.65 0.90
CA CYS A 299 -27.80 -4.11 0.94
C CYS A 299 -28.65 -4.63 2.10
N LEU A 300 -28.45 -4.10 3.31
CA LEU A 300 -29.22 -4.48 4.49
C LEU A 300 -30.72 -4.22 4.31
N GLN A 301 -31.09 -3.03 3.82
CA GLN A 301 -32.48 -2.67 3.57
C GLN A 301 -33.13 -3.49 2.46
N ALA A 302 -32.39 -3.87 1.42
CA ALA A 302 -32.96 -4.61 0.29
C ALA A 302 -33.06 -6.12 0.56
N ASP A 303 -32.04 -6.69 1.21
CA ASP A 303 -31.89 -8.14 1.33
C ASP A 303 -32.29 -8.68 2.73
N PHE A 304 -32.39 -7.80 3.76
CA PHE A 304 -32.61 -8.19 5.16
C PHE A 304 -33.63 -7.30 5.90
N ALA A 305 -34.56 -6.66 5.18
CA ALA A 305 -35.55 -5.74 5.76
C ALA A 305 -36.32 -6.35 6.95
N ASP A 306 -36.68 -7.62 6.86
CA ASP A 306 -37.46 -8.32 7.90
C ASP A 306 -36.64 -8.75 9.13
N GLN A 307 -35.32 -8.55 9.11
CA GLN A 307 -34.38 -8.94 10.17
C GLN A 307 -33.79 -7.75 10.94
N LEU A 308 -34.14 -6.51 10.53
CA LEU A 308 -33.68 -5.25 11.11
C LEU A 308 -34.77 -4.64 12.00
#